data_AF-A0A851UXX0-F1
#
_entry.id   AF-A0A851UXX0-F1
#
_cell.length_a   1.000
_cell.length_b   1.000
_cell.length_c   1.000
_cell.angle_alpha   90.00
_cell.angle_beta   90.00
_cell.angle_gamma   90.00
#
_symmetry.space_group_name_H-M   'P 1'
#
loop_
_entity.id
_entity.type
_entity.pdbx_description
1 polymer ?
#
loop_
_entity_poly.entity_id
_entity_poly.type
_entity_poly.pdbx_seq_one_letter_code
_entity_poly.pdbx_strand_id
1 'polypeptide(L)'
;PVTFSNEYFNLLINEPWVWRKWKGPAQYEDKKTRSLMMLPTDMALVKDKSFRKYAEKYAKSEDEFFKDFSAAFSKLLELGVPE
;
A
#
# COMPACT_ATOMS: atom_id res chain seq x y z
N PRO A 1 4.34 -8.76 11.59
CA PRO A 1 3.22 -7.81 11.47
C PRO A 1 1.86 -8.52 11.52
N VAL A 2 1.00 -8.19 12.50
CA VAL A 2 -0.30 -8.85 12.76
C VAL A 2 -1.44 -7.87 13.06
N THR A 3 -1.19 -6.57 12.91
CA THR A 3 -2.16 -5.50 13.18
C THR A 3 -2.65 -4.92 11.86
N PHE A 4 -3.96 -4.74 11.72
CA PHE A 4 -4.55 -4.05 10.57
C PHE A 4 -4.58 -2.55 10.86
N SER A 5 -3.83 -1.78 10.07
CA SER A 5 -3.70 -0.32 10.21
C SER A 5 -3.42 0.34 8.86
N ASN A 6 -3.37 1.67 8.82
CA ASN A 6 -3.00 2.44 7.63
C ASN A 6 -1.47 2.59 7.43
N GLU A 7 -0.65 1.91 8.24
CA GLU A 7 0.80 2.10 8.27
C GLU A 7 1.49 1.77 6.94
N TYR A 8 0.91 0.85 6.16
CA TYR A 8 1.35 0.60 4.79
C TYR A 8 1.42 1.89 3.96
N PHE A 9 0.37 2.73 4.00
CA PHE A 9 0.32 3.98 3.24
C PHE A 9 1.24 5.05 3.83
N ASN A 10 1.37 5.10 5.17
CA ASN A 10 2.31 6.00 5.83
C ASN A 10 3.75 5.74 5.38
N LEU A 11 4.18 4.48 5.42
CA LEU A 11 5.53 4.06 5.00
C LEU A 11 5.73 4.29 3.50
N LEU A 12 4.72 3.99 2.68
CA LEU A 12 4.80 4.17 1.23
C LEU A 12 5.06 5.63 0.82
N ILE A 13 4.54 6.60 1.59
CA ILE A 13 4.68 8.03 1.30
C ILE A 13 5.93 8.64 1.95
N ASN A 14 6.21 8.27 3.20
CA ASN A 14 7.18 9.00 4.02
C ASN A 14 8.57 8.36 4.04
N GLU A 15 8.71 7.08 3.71
CA GLU A 15 10.03 6.45 3.66
C GLU A 15 10.72 6.63 2.30
N PRO A 16 12.02 6.97 2.28
CA PRO A 16 12.79 7.01 1.06
C PRO A 16 13.10 5.59 0.57
N TRP A 17 12.44 5.17 -0.50
CA TRP A 17 12.61 3.85 -1.12
C TRP A 17 13.72 3.84 -2.18
N VAL A 18 14.55 2.81 -2.15
CA VAL A 18 15.61 2.56 -3.16
C VAL A 18 15.49 1.16 -3.73
N TRP A 19 15.92 0.95 -4.97
CA TRP A 19 15.96 -0.39 -5.55
C TRP A 19 16.93 -1.28 -4.78
N ARG A 20 16.44 -2.44 -4.33
CA ARG A 20 17.26 -3.46 -3.66
C ARG A 20 18.16 -4.15 -4.66
N LYS A 21 19.45 -4.28 -4.32
CA LYS A 21 20.43 -5.03 -5.11
C LYS A 21 20.59 -6.45 -4.55
N TRP A 22 19.91 -7.41 -5.15
CA TRP A 22 19.92 -8.81 -4.71
C TRP A 22 19.60 -9.77 -5.87
N LYS A 23 19.64 -11.09 -5.62
CA LYS A 23 19.45 -12.14 -6.65
C LYS A 23 17.99 -12.56 -6.87
N GLY A 24 17.04 -11.95 -6.15
CA GLY A 24 15.61 -12.27 -6.27
C GLY A 24 14.84 -11.30 -7.15
N PRO A 25 13.50 -11.39 -7.17
CA PRO A 25 12.64 -10.48 -7.93
C PRO A 25 12.85 -9.00 -7.59
N ALA A 26 12.49 -8.13 -8.53
CA ALA A 26 12.64 -6.69 -8.36
C ALA A 26 11.81 -6.19 -7.16
N GLN A 27 12.48 -5.50 -6.23
CA GLN A 27 11.86 -4.90 -5.06
C GLN A 27 12.60 -3.65 -4.63
N TYR A 28 11.90 -2.79 -3.90
CA TYR A 28 12.46 -1.67 -3.16
C TYR A 28 12.78 -2.10 -1.73
N GLU A 29 13.71 -1.39 -1.12
CA GLU A 29 13.96 -1.42 0.32
C GLU A 29 14.02 0.02 0.83
N ASP A 30 13.69 0.21 2.10
CA ASP A 30 13.84 1.52 2.71
C ASP A 30 15.32 1.87 2.84
N LYS A 31 15.68 3.13 2.62
CA LYS A 31 17.09 3.55 2.61
C LYS A 31 17.74 3.48 4.01
N LYS A 32 16.95 3.62 5.08
CA LYS A 32 17.45 3.85 6.44
C LYS A 32 17.91 2.56 7.11
N THR A 33 17.06 1.55 7.14
CA THR A 33 17.28 0.27 7.84
C THR A 33 17.45 -0.89 6.87
N ARG A 34 16.95 -0.77 5.63
CA ARG A 34 16.88 -1.85 4.64
C ARG A 34 16.14 -3.10 5.14
N SER A 35 15.26 -2.91 6.13
CA SER A 35 14.48 -4.00 6.74
C SER A 35 13.06 -4.06 6.17
N LEU A 36 12.57 -2.95 5.64
CA LEU A 36 11.28 -2.86 4.98
C LEU A 36 11.43 -3.10 3.49
N MET A 37 10.35 -3.51 2.84
CA MET A 37 10.31 -3.67 1.41
C MET A 37 8.99 -3.19 0.82
N MET A 38 9.05 -2.77 -0.44
CA MET A 38 7.90 -2.48 -1.29
C MET A 38 8.13 -3.10 -2.66
N LEU A 39 7.07 -3.53 -3.33
CA LEU A 39 7.10 -4.03 -4.69
C LEU A 39 6.99 -2.88 -5.71
N PRO A 40 7.36 -3.11 -6.97
CA PRO A 40 7.08 -2.16 -8.05
C PRO A 40 5.60 -1.77 -8.15
N THR A 41 4.69 -2.70 -7.84
CA THR A 41 3.23 -2.47 -7.80
C THR A 41 2.81 -1.57 -6.65
N ASP A 42 3.42 -1.71 -5.46
CA ASP A 42 3.18 -0.82 -4.33
C ASP A 42 3.60 0.61 -4.69
N MET A 43 4.79 0.77 -5.28
CA MET A 43 5.29 2.07 -5.72
C MET A 43 4.45 2.71 -6.83
N ALA A 44 3.69 1.92 -7.61
CA ALA A 44 2.78 2.47 -8.60
C ALA A 44 1.67 3.33 -7.96
N LEU A 45 1.25 3.00 -6.73
CA LEU A 45 0.22 3.74 -5.99
C LEU A 45 0.62 5.19 -5.68
N VAL A 46 1.92 5.49 -5.61
CA VAL A 46 2.43 6.85 -5.33
C VAL A 46 3.07 7.53 -6.54
N LYS A 47 3.39 6.79 -7.60
CA LYS A 47 3.93 7.31 -8.86
C LYS A 47 2.83 7.77 -9.81
N ASP A 48 1.73 7.04 -9.87
CA ASP A 48 0.57 7.43 -10.66
C ASP A 48 -0.24 8.51 -9.94
N LYS A 49 -0.58 9.60 -10.62
CA LYS A 49 -1.29 10.73 -10.00
C LYS A 49 -2.71 10.36 -9.53
N SER A 50 -3.39 9.49 -10.27
CA SER A 50 -4.77 9.09 -9.97
C SER A 50 -4.84 8.15 -8.76
N PHE A 51 -3.83 7.31 -8.56
CA PHE A 51 -3.71 6.46 -7.37
C PHE A 51 -3.16 7.23 -6.17
N ARG A 52 -2.19 8.12 -6.39
CA ARG A 52 -1.52 8.88 -5.32
C ARG A 52 -2.51 9.63 -4.44
N LYS A 53 -3.59 10.18 -5.01
CA LYS A 53 -4.63 10.88 -4.24
C LYS A 53 -5.26 9.98 -3.17
N TYR A 54 -5.44 8.67 -3.45
CA TYR A 54 -6.00 7.70 -2.50
C TYR A 54 -4.94 7.25 -1.50
N ALA A 55 -3.71 6.99 -1.95
CA ALA A 55 -2.61 6.66 -1.05
C ALA A 55 -2.40 7.77 0.00
N GLU A 56 -2.40 9.04 -0.43
CA GLU A 56 -2.31 10.20 0.46
C GLU A 56 -3.54 10.37 1.36
N LYS A 57 -4.75 10.08 0.86
CA LYS A 57 -5.98 10.07 1.67
C LYS A 57 -5.86 9.06 2.82
N TYR A 58 -5.46 7.83 2.52
CA TYR A 58 -5.41 6.73 3.49
C TYR A 58 -4.25 6.86 4.47
N ALA A 59 -3.11 7.42 4.06
CA ALA A 59 -2.04 7.77 5.00
C ALA A 59 -2.50 8.84 6.01
N LYS A 60 -3.32 9.81 5.58
CA LYS A 60 -3.82 10.88 6.46
C LYS A 60 -4.95 10.45 7.38
N SER A 61 -5.75 9.43 7.01
CA SER A 61 -6.90 8.98 7.79
C SER A 61 -7.07 7.47 7.70
N GLU A 62 -6.88 6.81 8.84
CA GLU A 62 -7.13 5.37 8.99
C GLU A 62 -8.63 5.04 8.89
N ASP A 63 -9.51 5.89 9.43
CA ASP A 63 -10.96 5.70 9.33
C ASP A 63 -11.45 5.68 7.88
N GLU A 64 -10.95 6.60 7.04
CA GLU A 64 -11.27 6.62 5.62
C GLU A 64 -10.73 5.38 4.88
N PHE A 65 -9.54 4.90 5.27
CA PHE A 65 -9.00 3.64 4.75
C PHE A 65 -9.91 2.46 5.12
N PHE A 66 -10.28 2.33 6.39
CA PHE A 66 -11.11 1.22 6.86
C PHE A 66 -12.49 1.22 6.21
N LYS A 67 -13.11 2.39 6.08
CA LYS A 67 -14.38 2.56 5.39
C LYS A 67 -14.31 2.12 3.93
N ASP A 68 -13.35 2.63 3.16
CA ASP A 68 -13.26 2.31 1.73
C ASP A 68 -12.78 0.87 1.49
N PHE A 69 -11.85 0.37 2.32
CA PHE A 69 -11.35 -1.01 2.22
C PHE A 69 -12.45 -2.03 2.53
N SER A 70 -13.20 -1.85 3.62
CA SER A 70 -14.30 -2.77 3.96
C SER A 70 -15.35 -2.84 2.85
N ALA A 71 -15.77 -1.70 2.30
CA ALA A 71 -16.71 -1.66 1.19
C ALA A 71 -16.18 -2.38 -0.07
N ALA A 72 -14.92 -2.12 -0.44
CA ALA A 72 -14.29 -2.74 -1.61
C ALA A 72 -14.06 -4.24 -1.42
N PHE A 73 -13.66 -4.66 -0.21
CA PHE A 73 -13.38 -6.05 0.12
C PHE A 73 -14.65 -6.88 0.21
N SER A 74 -15.72 -6.37 0.85
CA SER A 74 -17.04 -7.02 0.83
C SER A 74 -17.54 -7.21 -0.59
N LYS A 75 -17.47 -6.16 -1.42
CA LYS A 75 -17.82 -6.27 -2.84
C LYS A 75 -17.01 -7.34 -3.55
N LEU A 76 -15.68 -7.38 -3.34
CA LEU A 76 -14.82 -8.40 -3.95
C LEU A 76 -15.26 -9.83 -3.61
N LEU A 77 -15.66 -10.08 -2.37
CA LEU A 77 -16.11 -11.40 -1.90
C LEU A 77 -17.49 -11.77 -2.46
N GLU A 78 -18.38 -10.80 -2.60
CA GLU A 78 -19.76 -11.02 -3.04
C GLU A 78 -19.93 -10.96 -4.57
N LEU A 79 -18.90 -10.55 -5.31
CA LEU A 79 -18.93 -10.51 -6.78
C LEU A 79 -19.19 -11.91 -7.36
N GLY A 80 -20.39 -12.07 -7.94
CA GLY A 80 -20.83 -13.33 -8.55
C GLY A 80 -21.66 -14.23 -7.63
N VAL A 81 -21.93 -13.79 -6.39
CA VAL A 81 -22.91 -14.45 -5.52
C VAL A 81 -24.32 -14.02 -5.96
N PRO A 82 -25.23 -14.96 -6.27
CA PRO A 82 -26.63 -14.63 -6.55
C PRO A 82 -27.31 -14.00 -5.33
N GLU A 83 -28.19 -13.02 -5.56
CA GLU A 83 -29.03 -12.42 -4.52
C GLU A 83 -29.98 -13.43 -3.85
#